data_AF-A0A946DP08-F1
#
_entry.id   AF-A0A946DP08-F1
#
_cell.length_a   1.000
_cell.length_b   1.000
_cell.length_c   1.000
_cell.angle_alpha   90.00
_cell.angle_beta   90.00
_cell.angle_gamma   90.00
#
_symmetry.space_group_name_H-M   'P 1'
#
loop_
_entity.id
_entity.type
_entity.pdbx_description
1 polymer ?
#
loop_
_entity_poly.entity_id
_entity_poly.type
_entity_poly.pdbx_seq_one_letter_code
_entity_poly.pdbx_strand_id
1 'polypeptide(L)'
;MEPEPQKSTLFRSKLFWAIVSVPLVILVTFVGIWIARQSSLDAQLAELRAKGLPTNASEVNDFYVVPDNVTDTTDLWVAAINAGQAAGSSPNIKTLPILGEGPTPIPPPGEAWAELEASRTLLANAKLELQVIHRAGKAGGQVRFPVDFSAGIATLLPLTQNSRSVARLLTLDAHVAAHDGDFARVLQDLKSIFALSDAMRGEPCMVSQLVRIAIHNSGCNAAEELLPHSGWDDAELQSLQAVIGAARFKDGITHSMSGERAISLTALDRMPLGPFRQANKLEALRFYKTSIEGLSGSWSDAIKGQRDLSAEVKKLSASGLSRLRMRGVLLLLPALQQVAIAGARATARQNSAIAVIATERYRLKHGRLPESLTEIDDEFLGHPSGRSTRLTDPFSGTPLLYKIEETRLVIYSVGENKKDDDADLDSEGKRPQDVGFSLKR
;
A
#
# COMPACT_ATOMS: atom_id res chain seq x y z
N MET A 1 3.53 67.72 64.70
CA MET A 1 4.60 66.79 64.25
C MET A 1 4.13 65.39 64.60
N GLU A 2 3.19 64.85 63.83
CA GLU A 2 3.32 64.04 62.60
C GLU A 2 3.42 62.53 62.95
N PRO A 3 2.43 61.69 62.57
CA PRO A 3 2.38 60.28 62.95
C PRO A 3 3.24 59.40 62.03
N GLU A 4 3.92 58.41 62.63
CA GLU A 4 4.73 57.39 61.92
C GLU A 4 3.90 56.55 60.93
N PRO A 5 4.45 56.21 59.74
CA PRO A 5 3.70 55.47 58.73
C PRO A 5 3.68 53.96 59.03
N GLN A 6 2.51 53.45 59.40
CA GLN A 6 2.23 52.02 59.53
C GLN A 6 2.14 51.37 58.13
N LYS A 7 3.29 50.99 57.55
CA LYS A 7 3.35 50.21 56.29
C LYS A 7 4.25 48.98 56.50
N SER A 8 3.70 47.75 56.48
CA SER A 8 4.35 46.54 55.90
C SER A 8 3.74 45.16 56.23
N THR A 9 2.76 44.99 57.12
CA THR A 9 2.27 43.63 57.48
C THR A 9 1.25 43.05 56.47
N LEU A 10 0.34 43.88 55.96
CA LEU A 10 -0.69 43.48 54.97
C LEU A 10 -0.11 43.11 53.59
N PHE A 11 1.04 43.70 53.21
CA PHE A 11 1.68 43.41 51.93
C PHE A 11 2.36 42.02 51.95
N ARG A 12 2.93 41.64 53.11
CA ARG A 12 3.55 40.33 53.32
C ARG A 12 2.52 39.19 53.35
N SER A 13 1.33 39.41 53.93
CA SER A 13 0.27 38.39 53.94
C SER A 13 -0.38 38.21 52.55
N LYS A 14 -0.62 39.29 51.80
CA LYS A 14 -1.12 39.20 50.41
C LYS A 14 -0.10 38.54 49.47
N LEU A 15 1.19 38.86 49.63
CA LEU A 15 2.26 38.23 48.85
C LEU A 15 2.41 36.74 49.20
N PHE A 16 2.30 36.36 50.47
CA PHE A 16 2.30 34.96 50.91
C PHE A 16 1.12 34.17 50.33
N TRP A 17 -0.10 34.72 50.42
CA TRP A 17 -1.27 34.08 49.83
C TRP A 17 -1.18 34.02 48.30
N ALA A 18 -0.58 35.01 47.62
CA ALA A 18 -0.33 34.95 46.18
C ALA A 18 0.70 33.86 45.82
N ILE A 19 1.79 33.72 46.60
CA ILE A 19 2.82 32.69 46.42
C ILE A 19 2.26 31.28 46.60
N VAL A 20 1.24 31.08 47.45
CA VAL A 20 0.62 29.76 47.66
C VAL A 20 -0.55 29.50 46.70
N SER A 21 -1.41 30.50 46.47
CA SER A 21 -2.63 30.33 45.66
C SER A 21 -2.34 30.21 44.16
N VAL A 22 -1.35 30.92 43.62
CA VAL A 22 -1.03 30.86 42.19
C VAL A 22 -0.54 29.47 41.78
N PRO A 23 0.46 28.85 42.45
CA PRO A 23 0.86 27.48 42.15
C PRO A 23 -0.25 26.46 42.36
N LEU A 24 -1.10 26.64 43.38
CA LEU A 24 -2.24 25.76 43.62
C LEU A 24 -3.27 25.84 42.49
N VAL A 25 -3.60 27.04 42.03
CA VAL A 25 -4.51 27.25 40.89
C VAL A 25 -3.91 26.64 39.61
N ILE A 26 -2.61 26.83 39.38
CA ILE A 26 -1.90 26.20 38.24
C ILE A 26 -1.98 24.67 38.34
N LEU A 27 -1.71 24.10 39.52
CA LEU A 27 -1.76 22.66 39.76
C LEU A 27 -3.18 22.11 39.55
N VAL A 28 -4.20 22.74 40.13
CA VAL A 28 -5.61 22.32 39.99
C VAL A 28 -6.04 22.42 38.53
N THR A 29 -5.68 23.50 37.83
CA THR A 29 -5.97 23.66 36.40
C THR A 29 -5.30 22.57 35.57
N PHE A 30 -4.03 22.28 35.87
CA PHE A 30 -3.26 21.26 35.17
C PHE A 30 -3.83 19.85 35.40
N VAL A 31 -4.17 19.51 36.64
CA VAL A 31 -4.82 18.25 37.01
C VAL A 31 -6.19 18.15 36.35
N GLY A 32 -6.99 19.22 36.36
CA GLY A 32 -8.29 19.28 35.69
C GLY A 32 -8.18 19.03 34.18
N ILE A 33 -7.22 19.67 33.49
CA ILE A 33 -6.94 19.43 32.07
C ILE A 33 -6.50 17.98 31.84
N TRP A 34 -5.68 17.43 32.73
CA TRP A 34 -5.21 16.06 32.64
C TRP A 34 -6.37 15.06 32.77
N ILE A 35 -7.24 15.22 33.77
CA ILE A 35 -8.44 14.39 33.98
C ILE A 35 -9.38 14.50 32.77
N ALA A 36 -9.66 15.71 32.29
CA ALA A 36 -10.53 15.92 31.14
C ALA A 36 -9.99 15.24 29.87
N ARG A 37 -8.67 15.33 29.63
CA ARG A 37 -8.02 14.64 28.50
C ARG A 37 -8.04 13.13 28.65
N GLN A 38 -7.83 12.63 29.86
CA GLN A 38 -7.88 11.20 30.14
C GLN A 38 -9.30 10.66 29.89
N SER A 39 -10.33 11.33 30.41
CA SER A 39 -11.72 10.96 30.17
C SER A 39 -12.10 11.00 28.67
N SER A 40 -11.66 12.02 27.94
CA SER A 40 -11.87 12.10 26.49
C SER A 40 -11.16 10.98 25.73
N LEU A 41 -9.93 10.64 26.13
CA LEU A 41 -9.18 9.53 25.54
C LEU A 41 -9.91 8.20 25.79
N ASP A 42 -10.31 7.93 27.03
CA ASP A 42 -10.99 6.69 27.39
C ASP A 42 -12.31 6.52 26.64
N ALA A 43 -13.08 7.61 26.48
CA ALA A 43 -14.32 7.61 25.68
C ALA A 43 -14.05 7.27 24.20
N GLN A 44 -13.03 7.87 23.57
CA GLN A 44 -12.70 7.58 22.18
C GLN A 44 -12.17 6.14 21.99
N LEU A 45 -11.37 5.64 22.93
CA LEU A 45 -10.91 4.25 22.87
C LEU A 45 -12.06 3.26 23.08
N ALA A 46 -13.01 3.56 23.98
CA ALA A 46 -14.21 2.75 24.15
C ALA A 46 -15.08 2.72 22.88
N GLU A 47 -15.24 3.86 22.20
CA GLU A 47 -15.95 3.94 20.92
C GLU A 47 -15.28 3.08 19.84
N LEU A 48 -13.94 3.10 19.75
CA LEU A 48 -13.20 2.27 18.81
C LEU A 48 -13.39 0.77 19.09
N ARG A 49 -13.26 0.35 20.35
CA ARG A 49 -13.49 -1.05 20.74
C ARG A 49 -14.92 -1.50 20.48
N ALA A 50 -15.92 -0.64 20.72
CA ALA A 50 -17.32 -0.93 20.42
C ALA A 50 -17.57 -1.15 18.92
N LYS A 51 -16.74 -0.56 18.05
CA LYS A 51 -16.75 -0.80 16.59
C LYS A 51 -15.88 -2.00 16.17
N GLY A 52 -15.32 -2.76 17.12
CA GLY A 52 -14.41 -3.87 16.84
C GLY A 52 -13.03 -3.44 16.32
N LEU A 53 -12.65 -2.16 16.49
CA LEU A 53 -11.37 -1.66 16.03
C LEU A 53 -10.30 -1.73 17.14
N PRO A 54 -9.04 -2.06 16.79
CA PRO A 54 -7.97 -2.19 17.76
C PRO A 54 -7.57 -0.82 18.30
N THR A 55 -7.22 -0.81 19.58
CA THR A 55 -6.78 0.38 20.34
C THR A 55 -5.38 0.26 20.92
N ASN A 56 -4.81 -0.95 20.90
CA ASN A 56 -3.41 -1.21 21.23
C ASN A 56 -2.87 -2.33 20.33
N ALA A 57 -1.55 -2.52 20.34
CA ALA A 57 -0.87 -3.40 19.42
C ALA A 57 -1.17 -4.89 19.66
N SER A 58 -1.52 -5.29 20.89
CA SER A 58 -1.95 -6.67 21.17
C SER A 58 -3.33 -6.93 20.56
N GLU A 59 -4.26 -5.98 20.66
CA GLU A 59 -5.61 -6.10 20.06
C GLU A 59 -5.55 -6.18 18.52
N VAL A 60 -4.44 -5.80 17.87
CA VAL A 60 -4.26 -5.97 16.43
C VAL A 60 -4.27 -7.45 16.06
N ASN A 61 -3.73 -8.35 16.89
CA ASN A 61 -3.65 -9.78 16.60
C ASN A 61 -5.02 -10.44 16.42
N ASP A 62 -6.06 -9.87 17.04
CA ASP A 62 -7.46 -10.32 16.97
C ASP A 62 -8.28 -9.53 15.93
N PHE A 63 -7.76 -8.39 15.47
CA PHE A 63 -8.43 -7.52 14.51
C PHE A 63 -8.39 -8.03 13.07
N TYR A 64 -7.24 -8.56 12.63
CA TYR A 64 -7.10 -9.14 11.29
C TYR A 64 -7.11 -10.66 11.41
N VAL A 65 -8.28 -11.26 11.21
CA VAL A 65 -8.50 -12.71 11.25
C VAL A 65 -9.14 -13.16 9.94
N VAL A 66 -8.90 -14.41 9.57
CA VAL A 66 -9.65 -15.04 8.48
C VAL A 66 -11.07 -15.31 9.00
N PRO A 67 -12.13 -14.81 8.33
CA PRO A 67 -13.50 -15.11 8.74
C PRO A 67 -13.81 -16.61 8.63
N ASP A 68 -14.60 -17.16 9.56
CA ASP A 68 -14.93 -18.60 9.63
C ASP A 68 -15.53 -19.18 8.34
N ASN A 69 -16.20 -18.35 7.54
CA ASN A 69 -16.81 -18.75 6.27
C ASN A 69 -15.88 -18.62 5.05
N VAL A 70 -14.60 -18.31 5.27
CA VAL A 70 -13.60 -18.14 4.22
C VAL A 70 -12.47 -19.13 4.43
N THR A 71 -12.05 -19.79 3.35
CA THR A 71 -10.92 -20.71 3.38
C THR A 71 -9.65 -19.98 3.85
N ASP A 72 -9.07 -20.46 4.95
CA ASP A 72 -7.77 -20.02 5.43
C ASP A 72 -6.65 -20.71 4.64
N THR A 73 -5.83 -19.92 3.93
CA THR A 73 -4.69 -20.39 3.15
C THR A 73 -3.35 -19.90 3.71
N THR A 74 -3.32 -19.50 4.98
CA THR A 74 -2.14 -19.00 5.67
C THR A 74 -0.95 -19.96 5.56
N ASP A 75 -1.12 -21.23 5.89
CA ASP A 75 -0.02 -22.20 5.88
C ASP A 75 0.57 -22.38 4.47
N LEU A 76 -0.28 -22.33 3.43
CA LEU A 76 0.18 -22.42 2.04
C LEU A 76 1.06 -21.22 1.67
N TRP A 77 0.64 -20.01 2.03
CA TRP A 77 1.39 -18.79 1.71
C TRP A 77 2.65 -18.63 2.57
N VAL A 78 2.63 -19.04 3.84
CA VAL A 78 3.84 -19.09 4.67
C VAL A 78 4.86 -20.05 4.04
N ALA A 79 4.44 -21.25 3.63
CA ALA A 79 5.31 -22.20 2.95
C ALA A 79 5.84 -21.63 1.62
N ALA A 80 4.99 -21.01 0.80
CA ALA A 80 5.38 -20.39 -0.47
C ALA A 80 6.39 -19.26 -0.31
N ILE A 81 6.21 -18.38 0.68
CA ILE A 81 7.14 -17.27 0.94
C ILE A 81 8.50 -17.79 1.41
N ASN A 82 8.51 -18.78 2.30
CA ASN A 82 9.75 -19.41 2.75
C ASN A 82 10.47 -20.13 1.58
N ALA A 83 9.72 -20.81 0.72
CA ALA A 83 10.25 -21.44 -0.49
C ALA A 83 10.87 -20.41 -1.45
N GLY A 84 10.18 -19.29 -1.71
CA GLY A 84 10.72 -18.22 -2.55
C GLY A 84 11.98 -17.57 -1.96
N GLN A 85 12.06 -17.42 -0.63
CA GLN A 85 13.26 -16.94 0.05
C GLN A 85 14.44 -17.91 -0.12
N ALA A 86 14.20 -19.21 0.03
CA ALA A 86 15.21 -20.25 -0.12
C ALA A 86 15.78 -20.26 -1.55
N ALA A 87 14.91 -20.23 -2.57
CA ALA A 87 15.31 -20.14 -3.97
C ALA A 87 16.13 -18.87 -4.27
N GLY A 88 15.72 -17.73 -3.69
CA GLY A 88 16.41 -16.44 -3.81
C GLY A 88 17.73 -16.33 -3.03
N SER A 89 18.15 -17.37 -2.30
CA SER A 89 19.43 -17.39 -1.57
C SER A 89 20.48 -18.29 -2.25
N SER A 90 20.19 -18.81 -3.45
CA SER A 90 21.10 -19.67 -4.19
C SER A 90 22.37 -18.92 -4.65
N PRO A 91 23.59 -19.50 -4.54
CA PRO A 91 24.85 -18.80 -4.80
C PRO A 91 25.00 -18.28 -6.24
N ASN A 92 24.27 -18.84 -7.20
CA ASN A 92 24.37 -18.51 -8.62
C ASN A 92 23.40 -17.40 -9.09
N ILE A 93 22.66 -16.75 -8.18
CA ILE A 93 21.65 -15.75 -8.56
C ILE A 93 22.25 -14.42 -9.01
N LYS A 94 23.48 -14.09 -8.58
CA LYS A 94 24.00 -12.72 -8.65
C LYS A 94 24.10 -12.20 -10.08
N THR A 95 24.43 -13.08 -11.04
CA THR A 95 24.57 -12.72 -12.46
C THR A 95 23.25 -12.77 -13.22
N LEU A 96 22.17 -13.27 -12.62
CA LEU A 96 20.88 -13.42 -13.29
C LEU A 96 20.08 -12.11 -13.22
N PRO A 97 19.29 -11.79 -14.26
CA PRO A 97 18.35 -10.69 -14.20
C PRO A 97 17.27 -10.94 -13.14
N ILE A 98 16.64 -9.86 -12.67
CA ILE A 98 15.54 -9.86 -11.67
C ILE A 98 15.94 -10.36 -10.28
N LEU A 99 16.54 -11.55 -10.16
CA LEU A 99 17.00 -12.16 -8.90
C LEU A 99 18.35 -11.62 -8.41
N GLY A 100 19.21 -11.17 -9.33
CA GLY A 100 20.52 -10.60 -9.03
C GLY A 100 20.73 -9.21 -9.64
N GLU A 101 21.97 -8.97 -10.05
CA GLU A 101 22.49 -7.75 -10.67
C GLU A 101 22.73 -7.95 -12.18
N GLY A 102 22.16 -9.01 -12.78
CA GLY A 102 22.27 -9.28 -14.21
C GLY A 102 21.61 -8.20 -15.09
N PRO A 103 21.89 -8.21 -16.40
CA PRO A 103 21.39 -7.20 -17.32
C PRO A 103 19.85 -7.13 -17.35
N THR A 104 19.30 -5.93 -17.23
CA THR A 104 17.87 -5.65 -17.42
C THR A 104 17.68 -4.47 -18.38
N PRO A 105 16.62 -4.44 -19.21
CA PRO A 105 15.52 -5.40 -19.27
C PRO A 105 15.92 -6.76 -19.87
N ILE A 106 15.12 -7.79 -19.61
CA ILE A 106 15.30 -9.11 -20.24
C ILE A 106 14.93 -8.99 -21.74
N PRO A 107 15.74 -9.52 -22.67
CA PRO A 107 15.40 -9.50 -24.10
C PRO A 107 14.08 -10.24 -24.38
N PRO A 108 13.25 -9.76 -25.33
CA PRO A 108 12.00 -10.43 -25.68
C PRO A 108 12.25 -11.81 -26.31
N PRO A 109 11.26 -12.72 -26.28
CA PRO A 109 11.34 -13.99 -27.01
C PRO A 109 11.71 -13.81 -28.49
N GLY A 110 12.67 -14.60 -28.96
CA GLY A 110 13.24 -14.50 -30.31
C GLY A 110 14.54 -13.70 -30.40
N GLU A 111 14.89 -12.92 -29.38
CA GLU A 111 16.19 -12.26 -29.25
C GLU A 111 17.16 -13.08 -28.38
N ALA A 112 18.46 -12.88 -28.60
CA ALA A 112 19.48 -13.59 -27.84
C ALA A 112 19.50 -13.14 -26.38
N TRP A 113 19.29 -14.08 -25.46
CA TRP A 113 19.40 -13.86 -24.02
C TRP A 113 20.52 -14.72 -23.43
N ALA A 114 21.65 -14.09 -23.11
CA ALA A 114 22.86 -14.77 -22.67
C ALA A 114 22.67 -15.57 -21.37
N GLU A 115 21.83 -15.08 -20.46
CA GLU A 115 21.57 -15.71 -19.16
C GLU A 115 20.41 -16.73 -19.19
N LEU A 116 19.83 -17.05 -20.35
CA LEU A 116 18.68 -17.95 -20.46
C LEU A 116 18.97 -19.36 -19.90
N GLU A 117 20.07 -19.99 -20.30
CA GLU A 117 20.41 -21.35 -19.83
C GLU A 117 20.74 -21.38 -18.32
N ALA A 118 21.39 -20.32 -17.82
CA ALA A 118 21.67 -20.19 -16.40
C ALA A 118 20.38 -19.99 -15.59
N SER A 119 19.43 -19.22 -16.14
CA SER A 119 18.10 -19.03 -15.56
C SER A 119 17.30 -20.33 -15.56
N ARG A 120 17.27 -21.08 -16.67
CA ARG A 120 16.66 -22.41 -16.74
C ARG A 120 17.24 -23.37 -15.71
N THR A 121 18.56 -23.40 -15.57
CA THR A 121 19.24 -24.27 -14.59
C THR A 121 18.84 -23.92 -13.15
N LEU A 122 18.79 -22.63 -12.81
CA LEU A 122 18.33 -22.19 -11.49
C LEU A 122 16.87 -22.58 -11.23
N LEU A 123 15.97 -22.37 -12.20
CA LEU A 123 14.55 -22.68 -12.06
C LEU A 123 14.29 -24.18 -12.00
N ALA A 124 15.07 -24.99 -12.72
CA ALA A 124 15.03 -26.45 -12.61
C ALA A 124 15.41 -26.94 -11.20
N ASN A 125 16.39 -26.29 -10.57
CA ASN A 125 16.77 -26.58 -9.18
C ASN A 125 15.73 -26.08 -8.17
N ALA A 126 14.98 -25.02 -8.50
CA ALA A 126 13.91 -24.44 -7.68
C ALA A 126 12.51 -25.01 -8.00
N LYS A 127 12.43 -26.16 -8.68
CA LYS A 127 11.16 -26.72 -9.19
C LYS A 127 10.16 -27.02 -8.07
N LEU A 128 10.63 -27.50 -6.92
CA LEU A 128 9.75 -27.82 -5.78
C LEU A 128 9.21 -26.54 -5.15
N GLU A 129 10.03 -25.51 -5.02
CA GLU A 129 9.67 -24.19 -4.52
C GLU A 129 8.60 -23.55 -5.40
N LEU A 130 8.78 -23.58 -6.73
CA LEU A 130 7.78 -23.11 -7.69
C LEU A 130 6.46 -23.86 -7.57
N GLN A 131 6.48 -25.19 -7.40
CA GLN A 131 5.26 -25.98 -7.19
C GLN A 131 4.51 -25.58 -5.92
N VAL A 132 5.21 -25.31 -4.81
CA VAL A 132 4.59 -24.82 -3.57
C VAL A 132 3.95 -23.45 -3.78
N ILE A 133 4.67 -22.54 -4.47
CA ILE A 133 4.17 -21.20 -4.78
C ILE A 133 2.91 -21.27 -5.65
N HIS A 134 2.93 -22.06 -6.73
CA HIS A 134 1.78 -22.22 -7.62
C HIS A 134 0.59 -22.87 -6.92
N ARG A 135 0.83 -23.81 -6.00
CA ARG A 135 -0.23 -24.40 -5.18
C ARG A 135 -0.91 -23.35 -4.30
N ALA A 136 -0.13 -22.47 -3.66
CA ALA A 136 -0.69 -21.36 -2.90
C ALA A 136 -1.46 -20.38 -3.79
N GLY A 137 -0.91 -20.05 -4.97
CA GLY A 137 -1.55 -19.17 -5.95
C GLY A 137 -2.91 -19.68 -6.47
N LYS A 138 -3.10 -21.00 -6.56
CA LYS A 138 -4.36 -21.63 -7.01
C LYS A 138 -5.40 -21.83 -5.90
N ALA A 139 -5.01 -21.74 -4.63
CA ALA A 139 -5.86 -22.15 -3.52
C ALA A 139 -7.03 -21.18 -3.22
N GLY A 140 -6.89 -19.90 -3.58
CA GLY A 140 -7.85 -18.86 -3.20
C GLY A 140 -7.89 -18.60 -1.69
N GLY A 141 -8.97 -17.99 -1.18
CA GLY A 141 -9.17 -17.80 0.26
C GLY A 141 -8.59 -16.50 0.85
N GLN A 142 -8.26 -16.52 2.14
CA GLN A 142 -7.66 -15.43 2.91
C GLN A 142 -6.46 -15.92 3.71
N VAL A 143 -5.60 -14.97 4.07
CA VAL A 143 -4.39 -15.21 4.83
C VAL A 143 -4.34 -14.30 6.03
N ARG A 144 -3.91 -14.85 7.16
CA ARG A 144 -3.55 -14.15 8.37
C ARG A 144 -2.11 -14.52 8.72
N PHE A 145 -1.14 -13.76 8.21
CA PHE A 145 0.26 -14.06 8.47
C PHE A 145 0.53 -14.08 9.99
N PRO A 146 1.28 -15.07 10.51
CA PRO A 146 1.47 -15.30 11.94
C PRO A 146 2.46 -14.29 12.55
N VAL A 147 2.05 -13.02 12.61
CA VAL A 147 2.81 -11.91 13.18
C VAL A 147 2.19 -11.54 14.53
N ASP A 148 3.02 -11.46 15.56
CA ASP A 148 2.61 -10.91 16.86
C ASP A 148 2.93 -9.41 16.93
N PHE A 149 1.89 -8.59 16.89
CA PHE A 149 2.00 -7.14 16.95
C PHE A 149 2.18 -6.60 18.38
N SER A 150 2.24 -7.43 19.42
CA SER A 150 2.43 -6.99 20.82
C SER A 150 3.72 -6.19 21.02
N ALA A 151 4.74 -6.40 20.18
CA ALA A 151 5.98 -5.62 20.16
C ALA A 151 5.78 -4.17 19.66
N GLY A 152 4.62 -3.81 19.10
CA GLY A 152 4.32 -2.47 18.59
C GLY A 152 5.20 -2.12 17.39
N ILE A 153 5.78 -0.92 17.37
CA ILE A 153 6.65 -0.46 16.27
C ILE A 153 7.93 -1.30 16.06
N ALA A 154 8.30 -2.12 17.06
CA ALA A 154 9.45 -3.02 16.97
C ALA A 154 9.10 -4.40 16.38
N THR A 155 7.85 -4.60 15.96
CA THR A 155 7.38 -5.86 15.34
C THR A 155 8.15 -6.13 14.05
N LEU A 156 8.71 -7.32 13.93
CA LEU A 156 9.38 -7.78 12.71
C LEU A 156 8.34 -8.33 11.72
N LEU A 157 8.54 -8.05 10.43
CA LEU A 157 7.63 -8.44 9.35
C LEU A 157 8.36 -9.31 8.31
N PRO A 158 8.92 -10.47 8.69
CA PRO A 158 9.78 -11.26 7.81
C PRO A 158 9.05 -11.75 6.55
N LEU A 159 7.80 -12.21 6.69
CA LEU A 159 7.01 -12.71 5.56
C LEU A 159 6.69 -11.59 4.55
N THR A 160 6.41 -10.38 5.04
CA THR A 160 6.27 -9.18 4.21
C THR A 160 7.56 -8.80 3.49
N GLN A 161 8.72 -8.95 4.13
CA GLN A 161 10.00 -8.66 3.47
C GLN A 161 10.32 -9.69 2.39
N ASN A 162 10.07 -10.97 2.69
CA ASN A 162 10.42 -12.11 1.85
C ASN A 162 9.45 -12.35 0.69
N SER A 163 8.22 -11.82 0.74
CA SER A 163 7.23 -11.96 -0.34
C SER A 163 7.75 -11.45 -1.69
N ARG A 164 8.61 -10.42 -1.70
CA ARG A 164 9.23 -9.92 -2.94
C ARG A 164 10.07 -10.98 -3.65
N SER A 165 10.69 -11.91 -2.92
CA SER A 165 11.49 -12.99 -3.52
C SER A 165 10.62 -13.95 -4.34
N VAL A 166 9.39 -14.21 -3.88
CA VAL A 166 8.40 -15.01 -4.64
C VAL A 166 8.05 -14.33 -5.96
N ALA A 167 7.68 -13.05 -5.91
CA ALA A 167 7.33 -12.30 -7.12
C ALA A 167 8.49 -12.28 -8.13
N ARG A 168 9.72 -12.02 -7.66
CA ARG A 168 10.93 -12.01 -8.51
C ARG A 168 11.21 -13.37 -9.15
N LEU A 169 11.05 -14.47 -8.39
CA LEU A 169 11.23 -15.83 -8.91
C LEU A 169 10.20 -16.15 -9.99
N LEU A 170 8.92 -15.84 -9.74
CA LEU A 170 7.85 -16.04 -10.72
C LEU A 170 8.02 -15.16 -11.97
N THR A 171 8.50 -13.92 -11.84
CA THR A 171 8.77 -13.08 -13.01
C THR A 171 9.89 -13.68 -13.86
N LEU A 172 11.00 -14.12 -13.24
CA LEU A 172 12.06 -14.81 -14.00
C LEU A 172 11.53 -16.07 -14.68
N ASP A 173 10.71 -16.87 -13.98
CA ASP A 173 10.11 -18.09 -14.52
C ASP A 173 9.21 -17.80 -15.72
N ALA A 174 8.40 -16.74 -15.64
CA ALA A 174 7.54 -16.29 -16.72
C ALA A 174 8.33 -15.86 -17.96
N HIS A 175 9.46 -15.17 -17.82
CA HIS A 175 10.31 -14.84 -18.97
C HIS A 175 10.93 -16.08 -19.59
N VAL A 176 11.47 -17.00 -18.79
CA VAL A 176 12.02 -18.26 -19.30
C VAL A 176 10.94 -19.08 -20.03
N ALA A 177 9.76 -19.20 -19.43
CA ALA A 177 8.62 -19.88 -20.03
C ALA A 177 8.19 -19.26 -21.36
N ALA A 178 8.22 -17.93 -21.49
CA ALA A 178 7.92 -17.24 -22.74
C ALA A 178 8.97 -17.52 -23.83
N HIS A 179 10.26 -17.55 -23.48
CA HIS A 179 11.34 -17.97 -24.39
C HIS A 179 11.24 -19.44 -24.81
N ASP A 180 10.67 -20.28 -23.94
CA ASP A 180 10.44 -21.71 -24.20
C ASP A 180 9.12 -21.98 -24.95
N GLY A 181 8.27 -20.97 -25.15
CA GLY A 181 6.94 -21.12 -25.78
C GLY A 181 5.88 -21.76 -24.87
N ASP A 182 6.11 -21.84 -23.56
CA ASP A 182 5.16 -22.38 -22.58
C ASP A 182 4.26 -21.28 -22.00
N PHE A 183 3.31 -20.83 -22.82
CA PHE A 183 2.41 -19.73 -22.48
C PHE A 183 1.46 -20.02 -21.31
N ALA A 184 1.13 -21.29 -21.09
CA ALA A 184 0.31 -21.72 -19.95
C ALA A 184 1.07 -21.49 -18.63
N ARG A 185 2.37 -21.78 -18.62
CA ARG A 185 3.24 -21.49 -17.47
C ARG A 185 3.40 -19.99 -17.23
N VAL A 186 3.59 -19.19 -18.28
CA VAL A 186 3.62 -17.72 -18.18
C VAL A 186 2.35 -17.21 -17.47
N LEU A 187 1.17 -17.65 -17.92
CA LEU A 187 -0.10 -17.24 -17.32
C LEU A 187 -0.22 -17.68 -15.86
N GLN A 188 0.22 -18.90 -15.53
CA GLN A 188 0.22 -19.42 -14.17
C GLN A 188 1.12 -18.59 -13.24
N ASP A 189 2.30 -18.18 -13.71
CA ASP A 189 3.24 -17.35 -12.95
C ASP A 189 2.66 -15.97 -12.68
N LEU A 190 2.13 -15.29 -13.71
CA LEU A 190 1.49 -13.99 -13.55
C LEU A 190 0.33 -14.05 -12.57
N LYS A 191 -0.56 -15.04 -12.71
CA LYS A 191 -1.68 -15.23 -11.78
C LYS A 191 -1.21 -15.48 -10.35
N SER A 192 -0.09 -16.18 -10.16
CA SER A 192 0.50 -16.43 -8.84
C SER A 192 1.09 -15.15 -8.22
N ILE A 193 1.65 -14.23 -9.02
CA ILE A 193 2.10 -12.91 -8.54
C ILE A 193 0.91 -12.09 -8.02
N PHE A 194 -0.21 -12.05 -8.77
CA PHE A 194 -1.41 -11.35 -8.33
C PHE A 194 -2.06 -12.01 -7.12
N ALA A 195 -2.05 -13.33 -7.04
CA ALA A 195 -2.52 -14.06 -5.86
C ALA A 195 -1.68 -13.76 -4.61
N LEU A 196 -0.35 -13.60 -4.75
CA LEU A 196 0.52 -13.19 -3.66
C LEU A 196 0.20 -11.75 -3.18
N SER A 197 -0.05 -10.84 -4.11
CA SER A 197 -0.53 -9.49 -3.76
C SER A 197 -1.84 -9.55 -2.99
N ASP A 198 -2.76 -10.42 -3.41
CA ASP A 198 -4.06 -10.57 -2.76
C ASP A 198 -3.96 -11.25 -1.37
N ALA A 199 -3.03 -12.17 -1.17
CA ALA A 199 -2.73 -12.77 0.14
C ALA A 199 -2.37 -11.71 1.21
N MET A 200 -1.81 -10.57 0.80
CA MET A 200 -1.45 -9.47 1.70
C MET A 200 -2.63 -8.50 1.98
N ARG A 201 -3.84 -8.77 1.47
CA ARG A 201 -4.96 -7.80 1.55
C ARG A 201 -5.38 -7.45 2.98
N GLY A 202 -5.30 -8.42 3.89
CA GLY A 202 -5.69 -8.27 5.30
C GLY A 202 -4.56 -7.78 6.21
N GLU A 203 -3.38 -7.50 5.69
CA GLU A 203 -2.25 -7.08 6.52
C GLU A 203 -2.52 -5.72 7.20
N PRO A 204 -2.41 -5.62 8.55
CA PRO A 204 -2.90 -4.48 9.31
C PRO A 204 -1.88 -3.34 9.45
N CYS A 205 -0.75 -3.39 8.72
CA CYS A 205 0.29 -2.37 8.80
C CYS A 205 0.58 -1.73 7.44
N MET A 206 0.98 -0.46 7.47
CA MET A 206 1.14 0.33 6.24
C MET A 206 2.28 -0.19 5.37
N VAL A 207 3.36 -0.67 5.99
CA VAL A 207 4.51 -1.27 5.29
C VAL A 207 4.09 -2.46 4.44
N SER A 208 3.27 -3.36 4.99
CA SER A 208 2.76 -4.52 4.23
C SER A 208 1.89 -4.11 3.05
N GLN A 209 1.03 -3.08 3.18
CA GLN A 209 0.24 -2.59 2.05
C GLN A 209 1.09 -1.95 0.96
N LEU A 210 2.19 -1.27 1.30
CA LEU A 210 3.15 -0.75 0.31
C LEU A 210 3.88 -1.88 -0.42
N VAL A 211 4.24 -2.96 0.28
CA VAL A 211 4.81 -4.17 -0.35
C VAL A 211 3.79 -4.82 -1.30
N ARG A 212 2.54 -4.94 -0.87
CA ARG A 212 1.43 -5.44 -1.70
C ARG A 212 1.28 -4.66 -3.01
N ILE A 213 1.31 -3.33 -2.93
CA ILE A 213 1.28 -2.44 -4.11
C ILE A 213 2.47 -2.72 -5.02
N ALA A 214 3.68 -2.84 -4.47
CA ALA A 214 4.87 -3.11 -5.25
C ALA A 214 4.79 -4.45 -5.99
N ILE A 215 4.35 -5.53 -5.32
CA ILE A 215 4.16 -6.85 -5.92
C ILE A 215 3.12 -6.80 -7.04
N HIS A 216 1.99 -6.11 -6.83
CA HIS A 216 0.97 -5.95 -7.85
C HIS A 216 1.51 -5.25 -9.09
N ASN A 217 2.25 -4.14 -8.90
CA ASN A 217 2.85 -3.40 -10.00
C ASN A 217 3.90 -4.24 -10.74
N SER A 218 4.71 -5.05 -10.04
CA SER A 218 5.62 -6.00 -10.68
C SER A 218 4.87 -7.01 -11.56
N GLY A 219 3.72 -7.50 -11.11
CA GLY A 219 2.84 -8.33 -11.93
C GLY A 219 2.32 -7.60 -13.17
N CYS A 220 1.90 -6.34 -13.06
CA CYS A 220 1.46 -5.54 -14.20
C CYS A 220 2.59 -5.30 -15.22
N ASN A 221 3.82 -5.04 -14.75
CA ASN A 221 4.97 -4.86 -15.62
C ASN A 221 5.32 -6.16 -16.37
N ALA A 222 5.36 -7.29 -15.66
CA ALA A 222 5.59 -8.60 -16.28
C ALA A 222 4.49 -8.95 -17.30
N ALA A 223 3.22 -8.64 -16.99
CA ALA A 223 2.13 -8.83 -17.93
C ALA A 223 2.28 -7.92 -19.16
N GLU A 224 2.72 -6.67 -19.00
CA GLU A 224 2.96 -5.74 -20.11
C GLU A 224 4.07 -6.23 -21.04
N GLU A 225 5.16 -6.71 -20.47
CA GLU A 225 6.31 -7.23 -21.22
C GLU A 225 5.96 -8.53 -21.97
N LEU A 226 5.15 -9.40 -21.37
CA LEU A 226 4.91 -10.75 -21.90
C LEU A 226 3.63 -10.87 -22.74
N LEU A 227 2.67 -9.96 -22.60
CA LEU A 227 1.42 -9.99 -23.36
C LEU A 227 1.64 -10.09 -24.88
N PRO A 228 2.55 -9.33 -25.53
CA PRO A 228 2.83 -9.45 -26.97
C PRO A 228 3.40 -10.81 -27.39
N HIS A 229 3.92 -11.61 -26.45
CA HIS A 229 4.66 -12.84 -26.70
C HIS A 229 3.96 -14.09 -26.16
N SER A 230 2.67 -13.97 -25.81
CA SER A 230 1.98 -14.98 -25.00
C SER A 230 0.99 -15.86 -25.75
N GLY A 231 0.58 -15.48 -26.97
CA GLY A 231 -0.36 -16.28 -27.78
C GLY A 231 -1.71 -16.60 -27.10
N TRP A 232 -2.07 -15.90 -26.02
CA TRP A 232 -3.24 -16.23 -25.20
C TRP A 232 -4.57 -16.02 -25.92
N ASP A 233 -5.53 -16.88 -25.64
CA ASP A 233 -6.90 -16.73 -26.12
C ASP A 233 -7.75 -15.78 -25.25
N ASP A 234 -9.00 -15.53 -25.67
CA ASP A 234 -9.91 -14.62 -24.93
C ASP A 234 -10.16 -15.08 -23.49
N ALA A 235 -10.27 -16.39 -23.25
CA ALA A 235 -10.57 -16.93 -21.93
C ALA A 235 -9.36 -16.80 -20.98
N GLU A 236 -8.16 -17.03 -21.50
CA GLU A 236 -6.89 -16.83 -20.79
C GLU A 236 -6.70 -15.37 -20.40
N LEU A 237 -6.88 -14.45 -21.35
CA LEU A 237 -6.84 -13.00 -21.14
C LEU A 237 -7.90 -12.53 -20.13
N GLN A 238 -9.14 -13.03 -20.24
CA GLN A 238 -10.19 -12.75 -19.27
C GLN A 238 -9.79 -13.21 -17.87
N SER A 239 -9.17 -14.38 -17.75
CA SER A 239 -8.72 -14.91 -16.45
C SER A 239 -7.59 -14.08 -15.84
N LEU A 240 -6.70 -13.51 -16.67
CA LEU A 240 -5.64 -12.59 -16.23
C LEU A 240 -6.24 -11.24 -15.79
N GLN A 241 -7.18 -10.67 -16.56
CA GLN A 241 -7.90 -9.45 -16.17
C GLN A 241 -8.61 -9.60 -14.82
N ALA A 242 -9.22 -10.76 -14.56
CA ALA A 242 -9.93 -11.02 -13.33
C ALA A 242 -9.01 -10.93 -12.10
N VAL A 243 -7.82 -11.53 -12.16
CA VAL A 243 -6.86 -11.48 -11.04
C VAL A 243 -6.20 -10.11 -10.89
N ILE A 244 -5.93 -9.39 -11.99
CA ILE A 244 -5.45 -8.00 -11.96
C ILE A 244 -6.48 -7.12 -11.26
N GLY A 245 -7.76 -7.22 -11.66
CA GLY A 245 -8.84 -6.37 -11.17
C GLY A 245 -9.35 -6.70 -9.77
N ALA A 246 -8.84 -7.73 -9.11
CA ALA A 246 -9.29 -8.15 -7.78
C ALA A 246 -8.81 -7.19 -6.66
N ALA A 247 -7.68 -6.51 -6.86
CA ALA A 247 -7.09 -5.70 -5.79
C ALA A 247 -7.92 -4.43 -5.49
N ARG A 248 -8.28 -4.26 -4.22
CA ARG A 248 -8.87 -3.03 -3.66
C ARG A 248 -7.85 -2.33 -2.77
N PHE A 249 -7.03 -1.46 -3.36
CA PHE A 249 -5.92 -0.81 -2.63
C PHE A 249 -6.39 0.15 -1.54
N LYS A 250 -7.45 0.92 -1.82
CA LYS A 250 -8.03 1.87 -0.87
C LYS A 250 -8.54 1.18 0.39
N ASP A 251 -9.20 0.04 0.24
CA ASP A 251 -9.71 -0.76 1.36
C ASP A 251 -8.56 -1.30 2.20
N GLY A 252 -7.51 -1.85 1.56
CA GLY A 252 -6.31 -2.33 2.26
C GLY A 252 -5.58 -1.22 3.02
N ILE A 253 -5.42 -0.05 2.41
CA ILE A 253 -4.82 1.12 3.07
C ILE A 253 -5.68 1.54 4.27
N THR A 254 -7.00 1.62 4.12
CA THR A 254 -7.94 1.98 5.20
C THR A 254 -7.88 0.98 6.35
N HIS A 255 -7.86 -0.32 6.04
CA HIS A 255 -7.70 -1.38 7.02
C HIS A 255 -6.38 -1.24 7.79
N SER A 256 -5.26 -1.06 7.08
CA SER A 256 -3.94 -0.90 7.70
C SER A 256 -3.83 0.35 8.57
N MET A 257 -4.56 1.44 8.27
CA MET A 257 -4.58 2.63 9.14
C MET A 257 -5.16 2.33 10.52
N SER A 258 -6.09 1.38 10.62
CA SER A 258 -6.67 0.98 11.92
C SER A 258 -5.65 0.24 12.79
N GLY A 259 -4.87 -0.68 12.20
CA GLY A 259 -3.77 -1.35 12.90
C GLY A 259 -2.62 -0.40 13.24
N GLU A 260 -2.20 0.44 12.29
CA GLU A 260 -1.14 1.44 12.47
C GLU A 260 -1.47 2.43 13.61
N ARG A 261 -2.75 2.83 13.74
CA ARG A 261 -3.23 3.64 14.87
C ARG A 261 -3.01 2.94 16.20
N ALA A 262 -3.39 1.68 16.31
CA ALA A 262 -3.25 0.90 17.54
C ALA A 262 -1.77 0.67 17.93
N ILE A 263 -0.92 0.41 16.92
CA ILE A 263 0.54 0.31 17.07
C ILE A 263 1.13 1.64 17.54
N SER A 264 0.73 2.75 16.93
CA SER A 264 1.17 4.10 17.31
C SER A 264 0.76 4.48 18.73
N LEU A 265 -0.47 4.18 19.14
CA LEU A 265 -0.93 4.43 20.52
C LEU A 265 -0.08 3.66 21.55
N THR A 266 0.26 2.42 21.24
CA THR A 266 1.13 1.58 22.09
C THR A 266 2.55 2.15 22.17
N ALA A 267 3.10 2.64 21.05
CA ALA A 267 4.40 3.31 21.05
C ALA A 267 4.38 4.59 21.90
N LEU A 268 3.33 5.40 21.81
CA LEU A 268 3.15 6.60 22.65
C LEU A 268 3.07 6.28 24.14
N ASP A 269 2.48 5.14 24.52
CA ASP A 269 2.44 4.69 25.91
C ASP A 269 3.84 4.38 26.45
N ARG A 270 4.71 3.79 25.61
CA ARG A 270 6.09 3.42 25.96
C ARG A 270 7.07 4.60 25.95
N MET A 271 6.73 5.72 25.31
CA MET A 271 7.61 6.89 25.28
C MET A 271 7.59 7.70 26.59
N PRO A 272 8.73 8.32 26.99
CA PRO A 272 8.79 9.22 28.14
C PRO A 272 8.23 10.61 27.78
N LEU A 273 6.92 10.69 27.55
CA LEU A 273 6.21 11.93 27.17
C LEU A 273 5.71 12.74 28.37
N GLY A 274 5.81 12.18 29.59
CA GLY A 274 5.36 12.81 30.83
C GLY A 274 3.90 13.28 30.70
N PRO A 275 3.60 14.55 31.02
CA PRO A 275 2.23 15.07 31.00
C PRO A 275 1.65 15.29 29.61
N PHE A 276 2.46 15.17 28.56
CA PHE A 276 2.02 15.34 27.18
C PHE A 276 1.53 14.04 26.54
N ARG A 277 1.61 12.89 27.22
CA ARG A 277 1.21 11.58 26.66
C ARG A 277 -0.22 11.59 26.14
N GLN A 278 -1.19 12.00 26.96
CA GLN A 278 -2.61 12.06 26.57
C GLN A 278 -2.81 12.99 25.37
N ALA A 279 -2.11 14.12 25.33
CA ALA A 279 -2.19 15.05 24.20
C ALA A 279 -1.66 14.45 22.89
N ASN A 280 -0.59 13.64 22.95
CA ASN A 280 -0.09 12.92 21.76
C ASN A 280 -1.07 11.84 21.30
N LYS A 281 -1.68 11.09 22.23
CA LYS A 281 -2.66 10.04 21.88
C LYS A 281 -3.92 10.61 21.25
N LEU A 282 -4.47 11.69 21.83
CA LEU A 282 -5.64 12.38 21.26
C LEU A 282 -5.34 12.95 19.86
N GLU A 283 -4.14 13.50 19.66
CA GLU A 283 -3.71 14.00 18.36
C GLU A 283 -3.56 12.87 17.34
N ALA A 284 -3.00 11.73 17.74
CA ALA A 284 -2.92 10.54 16.90
C ALA A 284 -4.32 10.05 16.50
N LEU A 285 -5.25 9.96 17.46
CA LEU A 285 -6.64 9.56 17.19
C LEU A 285 -7.32 10.49 16.19
N ARG A 286 -7.17 11.82 16.36
CA ARG A 286 -7.69 12.82 15.42
C ARG A 286 -7.10 12.61 14.03
N PHE A 287 -5.77 12.52 13.94
CA PHE A 287 -5.07 12.37 12.67
C PHE A 287 -5.55 11.12 11.91
N TYR A 288 -5.53 9.94 12.54
CA TYR A 288 -5.97 8.70 11.89
C TYR A 288 -7.46 8.73 11.53
N LYS A 289 -8.32 9.32 12.38
CA LYS A 289 -9.75 9.47 12.07
C LYS A 289 -9.95 10.31 10.80
N THR A 290 -9.37 11.51 10.76
CA THR A 290 -9.46 12.39 9.59
C THR A 290 -8.87 11.75 8.34
N SER A 291 -7.76 11.03 8.47
CA SER A 291 -7.15 10.32 7.34
C SER A 291 -8.03 9.20 6.80
N ILE A 292 -8.63 8.38 7.68
CA ILE A 292 -9.52 7.28 7.29
C ILE A 292 -10.79 7.84 6.64
N GLU A 293 -11.41 8.84 7.23
CA GLU A 293 -12.61 9.49 6.66
C GLU A 293 -12.32 10.05 5.26
N GLY A 294 -11.15 10.71 5.09
CA GLY A 294 -10.71 11.26 3.81
C GLY A 294 -10.46 10.22 2.70
N LEU A 295 -10.23 8.95 3.04
CA LEU A 295 -10.07 7.89 2.05
C LEU A 295 -11.40 7.44 1.42
N SER A 296 -12.55 7.75 2.03
CA SER A 296 -13.87 7.30 1.57
C SER A 296 -14.30 7.90 0.23
N GLY A 297 -13.74 9.06 -0.15
CA GLY A 297 -14.04 9.76 -1.40
C GLY A 297 -13.27 9.24 -2.61
N SER A 298 -13.13 10.06 -3.65
CA SER A 298 -12.29 9.73 -4.81
C SER A 298 -10.80 9.68 -4.41
N TRP A 299 -9.94 9.09 -5.24
CA TRP A 299 -8.49 9.13 -5.01
C TRP A 299 -7.96 10.59 -5.02
N SER A 300 -8.45 11.43 -5.93
CA SER A 300 -8.12 12.86 -5.95
C SER A 300 -8.47 13.57 -4.64
N ASP A 301 -9.66 13.33 -4.09
CA ASP A 301 -10.08 13.93 -2.81
C ASP A 301 -9.23 13.42 -1.65
N ALA A 302 -8.95 12.12 -1.62
CA ALA A 302 -8.09 11.52 -0.61
C ALA A 302 -6.68 12.12 -0.64
N ILE A 303 -6.05 12.24 -1.81
CA ILE A 303 -4.72 12.84 -1.97
C ILE A 303 -4.72 14.30 -1.47
N LYS A 304 -5.75 15.07 -1.82
CA LYS A 304 -5.91 16.46 -1.35
C LYS A 304 -6.05 16.51 0.17
N GLY A 305 -6.93 15.70 0.75
CA GLY A 305 -7.14 15.64 2.20
C GLY A 305 -5.85 15.27 2.96
N GLN A 306 -5.10 14.27 2.50
CA GLN A 306 -3.82 13.90 3.13
C GLN A 306 -2.75 14.99 2.95
N ARG A 307 -2.75 15.72 1.84
CA ARG A 307 -1.85 16.87 1.63
C ARG A 307 -2.14 17.99 2.60
N ASP A 308 -3.41 18.33 2.79
CA ASP A 308 -3.84 19.38 3.72
C ASP A 308 -3.49 19.01 5.17
N LEU A 309 -3.72 17.75 5.54
CA LEU A 309 -3.34 17.21 6.85
C LEU A 309 -1.81 17.19 7.06
N SER A 310 -1.04 16.82 6.04
CA SER A 310 0.43 16.88 6.06
C SER A 310 0.94 18.32 6.22
N ALA A 311 0.31 19.29 5.56
CA ALA A 311 0.63 20.70 5.71
C ALA A 311 0.30 21.22 7.12
N GLU A 312 -0.79 20.75 7.72
CA GLU A 312 -1.14 21.02 9.12
C GLU A 312 -0.06 20.49 10.07
N VAL A 313 0.33 19.22 9.93
CA VAL A 313 1.41 18.58 10.69
C VAL A 313 2.72 19.37 10.56
N LYS A 314 3.07 19.81 9.34
CA LYS A 314 4.26 20.63 9.09
C LYS A 314 4.19 21.97 9.85
N LYS A 315 3.06 22.66 9.82
CA LYS A 315 2.83 23.90 10.61
C LYS A 315 2.94 23.67 12.11
N LEU A 316 2.33 22.59 12.61
CA LEU A 316 2.40 22.21 14.03
C LEU A 316 3.84 21.92 14.46
N SER A 317 4.63 21.30 13.58
CA SER A 317 6.05 21.02 13.83
C SER A 317 6.92 22.28 13.80
N ALA A 318 6.49 23.38 13.17
CA ALA A 318 7.27 24.61 13.08
C ALA A 318 7.30 25.43 14.40
N SER A 319 6.25 25.33 15.23
CA SER A 319 6.16 26.03 16.52
C SER A 319 6.91 25.27 17.62
N GLY A 320 7.80 25.92 18.38
CA GLY A 320 8.63 25.28 19.41
C GLY A 320 7.83 24.62 20.55
N LEU A 321 6.81 25.31 21.07
CA LEU A 321 5.95 24.77 22.14
C LEU A 321 5.05 23.63 21.64
N SER A 322 4.50 23.76 20.44
CA SER A 322 3.69 22.73 19.79
C SER A 322 4.51 21.48 19.48
N ARG A 323 5.73 21.65 18.95
CA ARG A 323 6.67 20.57 18.68
C ARG A 323 7.02 19.82 19.96
N LEU A 324 7.33 20.52 21.06
CA LEU A 324 7.62 19.89 22.34
C LEU A 324 6.42 19.08 22.86
N ARG A 325 5.21 19.65 22.79
CA ARG A 325 3.97 19.00 23.23
C ARG A 325 3.61 17.77 22.40
N MET A 326 3.89 17.76 21.10
CA MET A 326 3.45 16.73 20.14
C MET A 326 4.58 15.88 19.56
N ARG A 327 5.78 15.92 20.16
CA ARG A 327 6.96 15.24 19.63
C ARG A 327 6.77 13.74 19.40
N GLY A 328 5.96 13.08 20.24
CA GLY A 328 5.76 11.64 20.17
C GLY A 328 4.94 11.26 18.93
N VAL A 329 3.79 11.91 18.74
CA VAL A 329 2.94 11.65 17.58
C VAL A 329 3.66 12.02 16.29
N LEU A 330 4.35 13.16 16.24
CA LEU A 330 5.09 13.61 15.05
C LEU A 330 6.18 12.62 14.59
N LEU A 331 6.73 11.81 15.49
CA LEU A 331 7.71 10.77 15.15
C LEU A 331 7.06 9.52 14.54
N LEU A 332 5.79 9.27 14.86
CA LEU A 332 5.07 8.04 14.51
C LEU A 332 4.15 8.20 13.30
N LEU A 333 3.85 9.43 12.88
CA LEU A 333 2.95 9.66 11.75
C LEU A 333 3.59 9.16 10.44
N PRO A 334 2.95 8.22 9.73
CA PRO A 334 3.42 7.79 8.42
C PRO A 334 3.22 8.89 7.37
N ALA A 335 3.95 8.79 6.25
CA ALA A 335 3.81 9.68 5.10
C ALA A 335 2.53 9.38 4.29
N LEU A 336 1.35 9.61 4.90
CA LEU A 336 0.05 9.18 4.36
C LEU A 336 -0.29 9.76 2.98
N GLN A 337 0.19 10.97 2.67
CA GLN A 337 0.03 11.51 1.33
C GLN A 337 0.71 10.62 0.28
N GLN A 338 1.92 10.14 0.55
CA GLN A 338 2.66 9.28 -0.36
C GLN A 338 2.02 7.90 -0.50
N VAL A 339 1.42 7.40 0.58
CA VAL A 339 0.62 6.17 0.56
C VAL A 339 -0.60 6.34 -0.35
N ALA A 340 -1.34 7.44 -0.22
CA ALA A 340 -2.50 7.71 -1.06
C ALA A 340 -2.12 7.85 -2.55
N ILE A 341 -1.01 8.53 -2.84
CA ILE A 341 -0.45 8.63 -4.20
C ILE A 341 -0.05 7.24 -4.73
N ALA A 342 0.62 6.42 -3.92
CA ALA A 342 1.01 5.06 -4.32
C ALA A 342 -0.20 4.18 -4.63
N GLY A 343 -1.26 4.25 -3.82
CA GLY A 343 -2.52 3.54 -4.06
C GLY A 343 -3.26 4.03 -5.31
N ALA A 344 -3.29 5.34 -5.55
CA ALA A 344 -3.86 5.91 -6.77
C ALA A 344 -3.08 5.49 -8.01
N ARG A 345 -1.74 5.51 -7.97
CA ARG A 345 -0.86 5.03 -9.05
C ARG A 345 -1.08 3.54 -9.33
N ALA A 346 -1.15 2.71 -8.31
CA ALA A 346 -1.43 1.28 -8.46
C ALA A 346 -2.80 1.03 -9.09
N THR A 347 -3.82 1.80 -8.68
CA THR A 347 -5.17 1.75 -9.28
C THR A 347 -5.14 2.20 -10.75
N ALA A 348 -4.38 3.24 -11.08
CA ALA A 348 -4.23 3.72 -12.45
C ALA A 348 -3.58 2.66 -13.34
N ARG A 349 -2.46 2.07 -12.87
CA ARG A 349 -1.77 0.97 -13.55
C ARG A 349 -2.68 -0.26 -13.74
N GLN A 350 -3.43 -0.65 -12.70
CA GLN A 350 -4.41 -1.74 -12.75
C GLN A 350 -5.50 -1.48 -13.80
N ASN A 351 -6.10 -0.28 -13.78
CA ASN A 351 -7.16 0.11 -14.71
C ASN A 351 -6.65 0.13 -16.17
N SER A 352 -5.47 0.70 -16.40
CA SER A 352 -4.81 0.67 -17.71
C SER A 352 -4.52 -0.74 -18.19
N ALA A 353 -4.03 -1.64 -17.31
CA ALA A 353 -3.78 -3.03 -17.65
C ALA A 353 -5.06 -3.74 -18.10
N ILE A 354 -6.14 -3.58 -17.34
CA ILE A 354 -7.44 -4.17 -17.69
C ILE A 354 -7.92 -3.64 -19.04
N ALA A 355 -7.79 -2.34 -19.29
CA ALA A 355 -8.24 -1.71 -20.53
C ALA A 355 -7.42 -2.17 -21.76
N VAL A 356 -6.11 -2.36 -21.62
CA VAL A 356 -5.28 -2.91 -22.71
C VAL A 356 -5.63 -4.36 -22.98
N ILE A 357 -5.77 -5.19 -21.93
CA ILE A 357 -6.18 -6.58 -22.15
C ILE A 357 -7.60 -6.63 -22.75
N ALA A 358 -8.51 -5.74 -22.36
CA ALA A 358 -9.85 -5.66 -22.94
C ALA A 358 -9.80 -5.29 -24.43
N THR A 359 -8.88 -4.40 -24.80
CA THR A 359 -8.60 -4.05 -26.19
C THR A 359 -8.11 -5.27 -26.98
N GLU A 360 -7.23 -6.08 -26.39
CA GLU A 360 -6.71 -7.27 -27.04
C GLU A 360 -7.79 -8.35 -27.21
N ARG A 361 -8.63 -8.53 -26.19
CA ARG A 361 -9.82 -9.39 -26.26
C ARG A 361 -10.80 -8.94 -27.35
N TYR A 362 -11.04 -7.62 -27.45
CA TYR A 362 -11.81 -7.03 -28.55
C TYR A 362 -11.20 -7.36 -29.91
N ARG A 363 -9.87 -7.23 -30.04
CA ARG A 363 -9.13 -7.56 -31.27
C ARG A 363 -9.29 -9.02 -31.66
N LEU A 364 -9.21 -9.96 -30.72
CA LEU A 364 -9.40 -11.38 -30.98
C LEU A 364 -10.81 -11.68 -31.50
N LYS A 365 -11.84 -11.02 -30.96
CA LYS A 365 -13.25 -11.22 -31.38
C LYS A 365 -13.59 -10.54 -32.71
N HIS A 366 -13.08 -9.33 -32.94
CA HIS A 366 -13.48 -8.48 -34.07
C HIS A 366 -12.46 -8.41 -35.21
N GLY A 367 -11.25 -8.96 -35.03
CA GLY A 367 -10.18 -8.91 -36.02
C GLY A 367 -9.53 -7.54 -36.21
N ARG A 368 -9.93 -6.53 -35.42
CA ARG A 368 -9.37 -5.17 -35.43
C ARG A 368 -9.26 -4.61 -34.02
N LEU A 369 -8.33 -3.67 -33.81
CA LEU A 369 -8.30 -2.87 -32.59
C LEU A 369 -9.54 -1.95 -32.52
N PRO A 370 -9.98 -1.57 -31.31
CA PRO A 370 -11.00 -0.55 -31.15
C PRO A 370 -10.45 0.82 -31.57
N GLU A 371 -11.32 1.68 -32.10
CA GLU A 371 -10.92 3.06 -32.45
C GLU A 371 -10.82 3.96 -31.22
N SER A 372 -11.54 3.61 -30.15
CA SER A 372 -11.49 4.28 -28.86
C SER A 372 -12.01 3.39 -27.73
N LEU A 373 -11.80 3.80 -26.47
CA LEU A 373 -12.35 3.13 -25.29
C LEU A 373 -13.89 3.07 -25.27
N THR A 374 -14.57 3.86 -26.11
CA THR A 374 -16.04 3.82 -26.19
C THR A 374 -16.57 2.57 -26.89
N GLU A 375 -15.75 1.89 -27.70
CA GLU A 375 -16.11 0.60 -28.32
C GLU A 375 -15.95 -0.58 -27.34
N ILE A 376 -15.23 -0.40 -26.23
CA ILE A 376 -15.03 -1.43 -25.22
C ILE A 376 -16.23 -1.42 -24.26
N ASP A 377 -17.04 -2.48 -24.30
CA ASP A 377 -18.18 -2.69 -23.43
C ASP A 377 -17.84 -3.53 -22.17
N ASP A 378 -18.84 -3.77 -21.31
CA ASP A 378 -18.66 -4.51 -20.05
C ASP A 378 -18.27 -5.99 -20.27
N GLU A 379 -18.51 -6.57 -21.45
CA GLU A 379 -18.12 -7.96 -21.79
C GLU A 379 -16.59 -8.09 -21.75
N PHE A 380 -15.88 -7.14 -22.35
CA PHE A 380 -14.41 -7.13 -22.42
C PHE A 380 -13.75 -6.63 -21.13
N LEU A 381 -14.46 -5.83 -20.34
CA LEU A 381 -13.95 -5.33 -19.06
C LEU A 381 -14.03 -6.37 -17.93
N GLY A 382 -14.73 -7.48 -18.12
CA GLY A 382 -14.76 -8.59 -17.15
C GLY A 382 -15.50 -8.29 -15.85
N HIS A 383 -16.46 -7.34 -15.86
CA HIS A 383 -17.40 -7.12 -14.76
C HIS A 383 -18.64 -6.35 -15.25
N PRO A 384 -19.89 -6.80 -14.95
CA PRO A 384 -21.14 -6.19 -15.45
C PRO A 384 -21.48 -4.80 -14.85
N SER A 385 -20.51 -4.11 -14.25
CA SER A 385 -20.64 -2.77 -13.66
C SER A 385 -19.30 -2.00 -13.73
N GLY A 386 -18.38 -2.49 -14.57
CA GLY A 386 -16.97 -2.13 -14.55
C GLY A 386 -16.66 -0.82 -15.26
N ARG A 387 -17.48 -0.41 -16.23
CA ARG A 387 -17.15 0.72 -17.12
C ARG A 387 -16.85 2.03 -16.39
N SER A 388 -17.67 2.44 -15.43
CA SER A 388 -17.51 3.73 -14.74
C SER A 388 -16.39 3.78 -13.71
N THR A 389 -15.76 2.65 -13.37
CA THR A 389 -14.69 2.58 -12.37
C THR A 389 -13.36 2.09 -12.93
N ARG A 390 -13.39 1.14 -13.87
CA ARG A 390 -12.21 0.52 -14.49
C ARG A 390 -11.62 1.35 -15.63
N LEU A 391 -12.39 2.26 -16.23
CA LEU A 391 -11.91 3.16 -17.29
C LEU A 391 -11.72 4.59 -16.81
N THR A 392 -11.82 4.84 -15.50
CA THR A 392 -11.64 6.17 -14.92
C THR A 392 -10.24 6.33 -14.36
N ASP A 393 -9.62 7.45 -14.68
CA ASP A 393 -8.36 7.90 -14.13
C ASP A 393 -8.51 8.29 -12.64
N PRO A 394 -7.78 7.65 -11.71
CA PRO A 394 -7.80 7.99 -10.28
C PRO A 394 -7.40 9.43 -9.92
N PHE A 395 -6.58 10.09 -10.73
CA PHE A 395 -6.02 11.41 -10.46
C PHE A 395 -6.88 12.55 -11.01
N SER A 396 -7.39 12.41 -12.23
CA SER A 396 -8.22 13.43 -12.87
C SER A 396 -9.72 13.21 -12.63
N GLY A 397 -10.16 11.96 -12.43
CA GLY A 397 -11.58 11.58 -12.39
C GLY A 397 -12.25 11.52 -13.76
N THR A 398 -11.50 11.70 -14.85
CA THR A 398 -11.98 11.58 -16.23
C THR A 398 -11.71 10.18 -16.78
N PRO A 399 -12.23 9.80 -17.96
CA PRO A 399 -11.80 8.57 -18.62
C PRO A 399 -10.27 8.53 -18.83
N LEU A 400 -9.69 7.33 -18.82
CA LEU A 400 -8.30 7.08 -19.23
C LEU A 400 -8.08 7.56 -20.68
N LEU A 401 -6.85 7.93 -20.99
CA LEU A 401 -6.44 8.33 -22.33
C LEU A 401 -6.08 7.09 -23.16
N TYR A 402 -6.38 7.15 -24.46
CA TYR A 402 -6.17 6.09 -25.43
C TYR A 402 -5.35 6.65 -26.59
N LYS A 403 -4.17 6.08 -26.84
CA LYS A 403 -3.25 6.54 -27.87
C LYS A 403 -2.73 5.36 -28.67
N ILE A 404 -2.92 5.40 -29.99
CA ILE A 404 -2.28 4.47 -30.93
C ILE A 404 -1.07 5.19 -31.53
N GLU A 405 0.11 4.61 -31.35
CA GLU A 405 1.36 5.02 -31.98
C GLU A 405 1.76 4.03 -33.07
N GLU A 406 2.84 4.31 -33.80
CA GLU A 406 3.33 3.46 -34.90
C GLU A 406 3.66 2.04 -34.42
N THR A 407 4.29 1.91 -33.25
CA THR A 407 4.84 0.65 -32.73
C THR A 407 4.13 0.11 -31.50
N ARG A 408 3.17 0.86 -30.93
CA ARG A 408 2.45 0.45 -29.72
C ARG A 408 1.08 1.09 -29.59
N LEU A 409 0.21 0.45 -28.84
CA LEU A 409 -0.99 1.04 -28.24
C LEU A 409 -0.67 1.40 -26.78
N VAL A 410 -1.14 2.54 -26.30
CA VAL A 410 -0.99 2.95 -24.89
C VAL A 410 -2.32 3.40 -24.32
N ILE A 411 -2.68 2.89 -23.14
CA ILE A 411 -3.81 3.36 -22.34
C ILE A 411 -3.30 3.83 -20.98
N TYR A 412 -3.54 5.08 -20.64
CA TYR A 412 -2.83 5.73 -19.52
C TYR A 412 -3.66 6.77 -18.77
N SER A 413 -3.18 7.06 -17.58
CA SER A 413 -3.60 8.13 -16.69
C SER A 413 -2.58 9.28 -16.75
N VAL A 414 -3.08 10.51 -16.60
CA VAL A 414 -2.28 11.75 -16.53
C VAL A 414 -1.48 11.89 -15.23
N GLY A 415 -1.52 10.87 -14.37
CA GLY A 415 -0.74 10.77 -13.16
C GLY A 415 -0.88 11.93 -12.16
N GLU A 416 0.15 12.09 -11.33
CA GLU A 416 0.08 12.98 -10.15
C GLU A 416 0.02 14.47 -10.53
N ASN A 417 0.65 14.85 -11.64
CA ASN A 417 0.71 16.24 -12.09
C ASN A 417 -0.59 16.69 -12.78
N LYS A 418 -1.47 15.75 -13.12
CA LYS A 418 -2.77 15.96 -13.78
C LYS A 418 -2.66 16.63 -15.15
N LYS A 419 -1.55 16.40 -15.84
CA LYS A 419 -1.29 16.90 -17.18
C LYS A 419 -1.02 15.71 -18.09
N ASP A 420 -1.53 15.79 -19.30
CA ASP A 420 -1.17 14.84 -20.33
C ASP A 420 0.26 15.15 -20.79
N ASP A 421 1.18 14.23 -20.51
CA ASP A 421 2.59 14.29 -20.93
C ASP A 421 2.86 13.36 -22.14
N ASP A 422 1.85 13.18 -22.99
CA ASP A 422 1.89 12.45 -24.25
C ASP A 422 2.26 10.96 -24.11
N ALA A 423 1.80 10.32 -23.03
CA ALA A 423 2.08 8.93 -22.68
C ALA A 423 3.54 8.65 -22.30
N ASP A 424 4.16 9.55 -21.53
CA ASP A 424 5.50 9.37 -20.94
C ASP A 424 5.47 8.36 -19.78
N LEU A 425 5.58 7.07 -20.13
CA LEU A 425 5.60 5.96 -19.18
C LEU A 425 6.99 5.60 -18.64
N ASP A 426 8.06 6.04 -19.30
CA ASP A 426 9.43 5.52 -19.10
C ASP A 426 10.49 6.64 -19.06
N SER A 427 10.18 7.85 -18.57
CA SER A 427 11.10 8.99 -18.64
C SER A 427 12.52 8.65 -18.15
N GLU A 428 13.48 8.66 -19.08
CA GLU A 428 14.87 8.31 -18.81
C GLU A 428 15.45 9.12 -17.64
N GLY A 429 15.74 8.43 -16.52
CA GLY A 429 16.35 9.02 -15.34
C GLY A 429 15.46 9.91 -14.47
N LYS A 430 14.16 10.01 -14.75
CA LYS A 430 13.17 10.70 -13.89
C LYS A 430 12.01 9.75 -13.57
N ARG A 431 11.14 10.17 -12.63
CA ARG A 431 9.89 9.45 -12.40
C ARG A 431 8.93 9.76 -13.56
N PRO A 432 8.35 8.73 -14.21
CA PRO A 432 7.25 8.88 -15.17
C PRO A 432 6.17 9.80 -14.62
N GLN A 433 5.70 10.72 -15.45
CA GLN A 433 4.60 11.61 -15.09
C GLN A 433 3.26 10.91 -15.32
N ASP A 434 3.13 10.24 -16.46
CA ASP A 434 1.97 9.41 -16.79
C ASP A 434 2.11 8.01 -16.19
N VAL A 435 0.97 7.33 -16.05
CA VAL A 435 0.89 5.97 -15.53
C VAL A 435 -0.01 5.18 -16.45
N GLY A 436 0.52 4.19 -17.15
CA GLY A 436 -0.21 3.49 -18.19
C GLY A 436 0.24 2.06 -18.40
N PHE A 437 -0.38 1.40 -19.35
CA PHE A 437 -0.03 0.08 -19.87
C PHE A 437 0.06 0.21 -21.39
N SER A 438 1.10 -0.37 -21.97
CA SER A 438 1.36 -0.39 -23.39
C SER A 438 1.26 -1.80 -23.97
N LEU A 439 0.88 -1.90 -25.23
CA LEU A 439 0.88 -3.13 -26.01
C LEU A 439 1.72 -2.86 -27.25
N LYS A 440 2.91 -3.47 -27.32
CA LYS A 440 3.75 -3.43 -28.53
C LYS A 440 3.03 -4.14 -29.69
N ARG A 441 3.15 -3.57 -30.88
CA ARG A 441 2.42 -4.00 -32.09
C ARG A 441 3.32 -4.73 -33.08
#